data_AF-A0A348SC44-F1
#
_entry.id   AF-A0A348SC44-F1
#
_cell.length_a   1.000
_cell.length_b   1.000
_cell.length_c   1.000
_cell.angle_alpha   90.00
_cell.angle_beta   90.00
_cell.angle_gamma   90.00
#
_symmetry.space_group_name_H-M   'P 1'
#
loop_
_entity.id
_entity.type
_entity.pdbx_description
1 polymer ?
#
loop_
_entity_poly.entity_id
_entity_poly.type
_entity_poly.pdbx_seq_one_letter_code
_entity_poly.pdbx_strand_id
1 'polypeptide(L)'
;MSLGSSVTRGPFGAASWIGSIVRRMDWLATSGMLLLMLSGIGMAWINARSYDQELLSLSSIFLRSIIWTLLGLATFAVTTAINWRWIRTFAWPLYAANLLLLVATLIFGQDSGGNSRAIAIFGIAIQSSEVAKILTLVALATVLTRDNAQPDDLNATLLAVIVVAAPFLLVAVQPDAGTAVIILAALFGALLLYGVATRWVAALAALGVLAVPFAWAFLIADYQKERLVAFIDPNADPAGPKYQLTQALDAISSGGLFGIGFDGTGSIAPLPVQESDFVFAA
;
A
#
# COMPACT_ATOMS: atom_id res chain seq x y z
N MET A 1 -50.22 17.17 -36.35
CA MET A 1 -49.13 18.13 -36.07
C MET A 1 -48.99 18.28 -34.57
N SER A 2 -47.94 17.69 -33.99
CA SER A 2 -47.17 18.21 -32.84
C SER A 2 -46.31 17.06 -32.34
N LEU A 3 -44.99 17.22 -32.53
CA LEU A 3 -43.95 16.23 -32.36
C LEU A 3 -43.72 15.94 -30.88
N GLY A 4 -43.83 14.66 -30.49
CA GLY A 4 -43.23 14.16 -29.25
C GLY A 4 -41.71 14.16 -29.41
N SER A 5 -41.05 15.15 -28.81
CA SER A 5 -39.59 15.22 -28.70
C SER A 5 -39.11 14.14 -27.72
N SER A 6 -38.86 12.95 -28.27
CA SER A 6 -37.93 12.01 -27.65
C SER A 6 -36.56 12.67 -27.59
N VAL A 7 -36.24 13.27 -26.44
CA VAL A 7 -34.88 13.72 -26.14
C VAL A 7 -34.02 12.47 -26.01
N THR A 8 -33.49 12.03 -27.14
CA THR A 8 -32.38 11.09 -27.23
C THR A 8 -31.21 11.73 -26.51
N ARG A 9 -31.01 11.37 -25.24
CA ARG A 9 -29.77 11.69 -24.51
C ARG A 9 -28.64 10.92 -25.18
N GLY A 10 -27.95 11.58 -26.09
CA GLY A 10 -26.74 11.04 -26.72
C GLY A 10 -25.68 10.69 -25.65
N PRO A 11 -24.85 9.67 -25.88
CA PRO A 11 -23.91 9.16 -24.87
C PRO A 11 -22.70 10.06 -24.57
N PHE A 12 -22.62 11.28 -25.11
CA PHE A 12 -21.39 12.09 -25.10
C PHE A 12 -21.63 13.58 -24.78
N GLY A 13 -22.14 13.86 -23.59
CA GLY A 13 -21.95 15.16 -22.96
C GLY A 13 -20.88 15.06 -21.88
N ALA A 14 -19.66 15.55 -22.11
CA ALA A 14 -18.62 15.52 -21.09
C ALA A 14 -19.10 16.15 -19.75
N ALA A 15 -19.91 17.21 -19.82
CA ALA A 15 -20.54 17.84 -18.67
C ALA A 15 -21.58 16.93 -17.95
N SER A 16 -22.33 16.10 -18.68
CA SER A 16 -23.30 15.17 -18.07
C SER A 16 -22.60 13.94 -17.49
N TRP A 17 -21.48 13.52 -18.10
CA TRP A 17 -20.65 12.42 -17.63
C TRP A 17 -19.88 12.78 -16.35
N ILE A 18 -19.15 13.91 -16.32
CA ILE A 18 -18.43 14.39 -15.12
C ILE A 18 -19.42 14.62 -13.97
N GLY A 19 -20.55 15.30 -14.24
CA GLY A 19 -21.58 15.53 -13.24
C GLY A 19 -22.24 14.23 -12.73
N SER A 20 -22.14 13.13 -13.47
CA SER A 20 -22.62 11.82 -13.01
C SER A 20 -21.62 11.08 -12.13
N ILE A 21 -20.31 11.26 -12.38
CA ILE A 21 -19.23 10.72 -11.55
C ILE A 21 -19.24 11.41 -10.18
N VAL A 22 -19.23 12.74 -10.19
CA VAL A 22 -19.23 13.60 -8.99
C VAL A 22 -20.41 13.28 -8.07
N ARG A 23 -21.59 12.96 -8.63
CA ARG A 23 -22.77 12.57 -7.84
C ARG A 23 -22.72 11.16 -7.24
N ARG A 24 -21.90 10.27 -7.78
CA ARG A 24 -21.74 8.88 -7.31
C ARG A 24 -20.58 8.72 -6.34
N MET A 25 -19.74 9.74 -6.20
CA MET A 25 -18.61 9.72 -5.28
C MET A 25 -19.10 9.74 -3.84
N ASP A 26 -18.48 8.90 -3.01
CA ASP A 26 -18.62 8.99 -1.57
C ASP A 26 -17.83 10.21 -1.08
N TRP A 27 -18.56 11.30 -0.82
CA TRP A 27 -17.98 12.55 -0.37
C TRP A 27 -17.37 12.47 1.02
N LEU A 28 -17.82 11.55 1.88
CA LEU A 28 -17.24 11.36 3.21
C LEU A 28 -15.86 10.72 3.06
N ALA A 29 -15.75 9.63 2.30
CA ALA A 29 -14.46 9.00 2.03
C ALA A 29 -13.50 9.93 1.28
N THR A 30 -14.01 10.67 0.29
CA THR A 30 -13.21 11.60 -0.52
C THR A 30 -12.70 12.77 0.31
N SER A 31 -13.55 13.36 1.16
CA SER A 31 -13.13 14.45 2.05
C SER A 31 -12.14 13.98 3.11
N GLY A 32 -12.33 12.79 3.69
CA GLY A 32 -11.37 12.17 4.60
C GLY A 32 -10.00 11.97 3.95
N MET A 33 -9.97 11.45 2.71
CA MET A 33 -8.74 11.30 1.93
C MET A 33 -8.03 12.65 1.72
N LEU A 34 -8.76 13.70 1.33
CA LEU A 34 -8.20 15.02 1.12
C LEU A 34 -7.64 15.63 2.42
N LEU A 35 -8.32 15.44 3.56
CA LEU A 35 -7.82 15.89 4.86
C LEU A 35 -6.52 15.18 5.24
N LEU A 36 -6.42 13.86 5.01
CA LEU A 36 -5.19 13.11 5.25
C LEU A 36 -4.04 13.61 4.35
N MET A 37 -4.30 13.86 3.06
CA MET A 37 -3.30 14.44 2.15
C MET A 37 -2.83 15.83 2.62
N LEU A 38 -3.75 16.69 3.04
CA LEU A 38 -3.41 18.02 3.59
C LEU A 38 -2.58 17.90 4.87
N SER A 39 -2.92 16.96 5.77
CA SER A 39 -2.12 16.71 6.98
C SER A 39 -0.71 16.23 6.64
N GLY A 40 -0.55 15.38 5.63
CA GLY A 40 0.75 14.92 5.14
C GLY A 40 1.61 16.04 4.57
N ILE A 41 1.02 16.94 3.78
CA ILE A 41 1.70 18.15 3.30
C ILE A 41 2.11 19.05 4.47
N GLY A 42 1.24 19.19 5.48
CA GLY A 42 1.56 19.92 6.72
C GLY A 42 2.78 19.34 7.44
N MET A 43 2.81 18.02 7.65
CA MET A 43 3.97 17.34 8.25
C MET A 43 5.25 17.50 7.41
N ALA A 44 5.15 17.39 6.09
CA ALA A 44 6.29 17.60 5.19
C ALA A 44 6.84 19.04 5.25
N TRP A 45 5.95 20.02 5.43
CA TRP A 45 6.34 21.42 5.61
C TRP A 45 7.06 21.65 6.94
N ILE A 46 6.53 21.10 8.04
CA ILE A 46 7.16 21.18 9.37
C ILE A 46 8.54 20.54 9.32
N ASN A 47 8.65 19.32 8.78
CA ASN A 47 9.92 18.61 8.68
C ASN A 47 10.94 19.39 7.83
N ALA A 48 10.54 19.91 6.68
CA ALA A 48 11.44 20.72 5.83
C ALA A 48 11.93 21.99 6.55
N ARG A 49 11.09 22.62 7.39
CA ARG A 49 11.46 23.79 8.21
C ARG A 49 12.40 23.43 9.37
N SER A 50 12.13 22.33 10.06
CA SER A 50 12.96 21.85 11.19
C SER A 50 14.40 21.53 10.78
N TYR A 51 14.61 21.16 9.51
CA TYR A 51 15.92 20.84 8.94
C TYR A 51 16.52 21.96 8.09
N ASP A 52 15.96 23.17 8.14
CA ASP A 52 16.39 24.34 7.36
C ASP A 52 16.57 24.03 5.85
N GLN A 53 15.70 23.17 5.31
CA GLN A 53 15.72 22.84 3.89
C GLN A 53 15.12 23.99 3.07
N GLU A 54 15.73 24.26 1.91
CA GLU A 54 15.15 25.17 0.94
C GLU A 54 13.88 24.55 0.34
N LEU A 55 12.72 25.12 0.70
CA LEU A 55 11.39 24.55 0.43
C LEU A 55 11.08 24.26 -1.06
N LEU A 56 11.68 25.03 -1.97
CA LEU A 56 11.42 24.92 -3.42
C LEU A 56 12.53 24.18 -4.17
N SER A 57 13.48 23.56 -3.46
CA SER A 57 14.47 22.67 -4.09
C SER A 57 13.84 21.33 -4.48
N LEU A 58 14.28 20.73 -5.60
CA LEU A 58 13.81 19.41 -6.04
C LEU A 58 14.17 18.27 -5.07
N SER A 59 15.18 18.50 -4.22
CA SER A 59 15.57 17.62 -3.12
C SER A 59 14.72 17.80 -1.87
N SER A 60 13.95 18.89 -1.75
CA SER A 60 13.13 19.16 -0.57
C SER A 60 12.02 18.15 -0.42
N ILE A 61 11.87 17.62 0.79
CA ILE A 61 10.77 16.72 1.16
C ILE A 61 9.42 17.39 0.90
N PHE A 62 9.31 18.71 1.14
CA PHE A 62 8.07 19.46 0.94
C PHE A 62 7.64 19.49 -0.53
N LEU A 63 8.54 19.91 -1.44
CA LEU A 63 8.22 19.96 -2.87
C LEU A 63 7.94 18.57 -3.43
N ARG A 64 8.72 17.57 -3.01
CA ARG A 64 8.52 16.17 -3.39
C ARG A 64 7.12 15.68 -2.95
N SER A 65 6.70 15.98 -1.72
CA SER A 65 5.36 15.64 -1.22
C SER A 65 4.23 16.32 -2.00
N ILE A 66 4.40 17.56 -2.43
CA ILE A 66 3.43 18.24 -3.31
C ILE A 66 3.34 17.51 -4.66
N ILE A 67 4.47 17.20 -5.30
CA ILE A 67 4.51 16.51 -6.59
C ILE A 67 3.81 15.14 -6.48
N TRP A 68 4.13 14.35 -5.46
CA TRP A 68 3.48 13.06 -5.23
C TRP A 68 1.99 13.17 -4.91
N THR A 69 1.57 14.21 -4.18
CA THR A 69 0.15 14.46 -3.91
C THR A 69 -0.60 14.79 -5.21
N LEU A 70 -0.02 15.63 -6.08
CA LEU A 70 -0.61 15.96 -7.38
C LEU A 70 -0.68 14.74 -8.30
N LEU A 71 0.38 13.93 -8.34
CA LEU A 71 0.38 12.66 -9.07
C LEU A 71 -0.69 11.71 -8.53
N GLY A 72 -0.81 11.58 -7.21
CA GLY A 72 -1.85 10.75 -6.57
C GLY A 72 -3.27 11.23 -6.89
N LEU A 73 -3.52 12.54 -6.87
CA LEU A 73 -4.81 13.12 -7.29
C LEU A 73 -5.10 12.87 -8.77
N ALA A 74 -4.10 12.95 -9.64
CA ALA A 74 -4.25 12.62 -11.05
C ALA A 74 -4.58 11.13 -11.23
N THR A 75 -3.87 10.23 -10.55
CA THR A 75 -4.17 8.79 -10.57
C THR A 75 -5.59 8.52 -10.06
N PHE A 76 -6.00 9.14 -8.95
CA PHE A 76 -7.35 9.02 -8.40
C PHE A 76 -8.43 9.46 -9.39
N ALA A 77 -8.25 10.59 -10.05
CA ALA A 77 -9.18 11.09 -11.06
C ALA A 77 -9.31 10.13 -12.25
N VAL A 78 -8.18 9.60 -12.73
CA VAL A 78 -8.14 8.61 -13.81
C VAL A 78 -8.83 7.32 -13.40
N THR A 79 -8.54 6.77 -12.22
CA THR A 79 -9.14 5.50 -11.76
C THR A 79 -10.64 5.63 -11.54
N THR A 80 -11.13 6.79 -11.10
CA THR A 80 -12.56 7.06 -10.91
C THR A 80 -13.32 7.10 -12.24
N ALA A 81 -12.65 7.47 -13.33
CA ALA A 81 -13.23 7.44 -14.66
C ALA A 81 -13.35 6.03 -15.25
N ILE A 82 -12.59 5.06 -14.75
CA ILE A 82 -12.56 3.68 -15.27
C ILE A 82 -13.77 2.90 -14.74
N ASN A 83 -14.53 2.30 -15.66
CA ASN A 83 -15.66 1.44 -15.28
C ASN A 83 -15.15 0.11 -14.73
N TRP A 84 -15.57 -0.23 -13.50
CA TRP A 84 -15.20 -1.46 -12.80
C TRP A 84 -15.42 -2.74 -13.62
N ARG A 85 -16.38 -2.74 -14.55
CA ARG A 85 -16.64 -3.89 -15.43
C ARG A 85 -15.43 -4.25 -16.28
N TRP A 86 -14.69 -3.25 -16.77
CA TRP A 86 -13.46 -3.49 -17.55
C TRP A 86 -12.37 -4.13 -16.70
N ILE A 87 -12.25 -3.72 -15.43
CA ILE A 87 -11.30 -4.31 -14.49
C ILE A 87 -11.60 -5.79 -14.28
N ARG A 88 -12.89 -6.17 -14.14
CA ARG A 88 -13.29 -7.58 -14.05
C ARG A 88 -12.98 -8.36 -15.34
N THR A 89 -13.26 -7.79 -16.51
CA THR A 89 -12.97 -8.46 -17.80
C THR A 89 -11.47 -8.68 -18.01
N PHE A 90 -10.64 -7.72 -17.63
CA PHE A 90 -9.18 -7.78 -17.79
C PHE A 90 -8.44 -8.31 -16.56
N ALA A 91 -9.13 -8.88 -15.56
CA ALA A 91 -8.52 -9.34 -14.32
C ALA A 91 -7.35 -10.31 -14.56
N TRP A 92 -7.52 -11.30 -15.43
CA TRP A 92 -6.48 -12.28 -15.73
C TRP A 92 -5.27 -11.70 -16.49
N PRO A 93 -5.45 -10.91 -17.58
CA PRO A 93 -4.35 -10.18 -18.18
C PRO A 93 -3.61 -9.25 -17.22
N LEU A 94 -4.34 -8.51 -16.36
CA LEU A 94 -3.75 -7.63 -15.36
C LEU A 94 -2.96 -8.41 -14.31
N TYR A 95 -3.48 -9.56 -13.88
CA TYR A 95 -2.78 -10.45 -12.96
C TYR A 95 -1.51 -11.05 -13.57
N ALA A 96 -1.55 -11.46 -14.85
CA ALA A 96 -0.36 -11.93 -15.54
C ALA A 96 0.68 -10.82 -15.69
N ALA A 97 0.26 -9.60 -16.06
CA ALA A 97 1.13 -8.43 -16.11
C ALA A 97 1.73 -8.11 -14.73
N ASN A 98 0.96 -8.28 -13.65
CA ASN A 98 1.43 -8.11 -12.28
C ASN A 98 2.56 -9.09 -11.94
N LEU A 99 2.39 -10.38 -12.25
CA LEU A 99 3.44 -11.38 -12.02
C LEU A 99 4.69 -11.08 -12.84
N LEU A 100 4.53 -10.68 -14.11
CA LEU A 100 5.65 -10.29 -14.95
C LEU A 100 6.38 -9.06 -14.39
N LEU A 101 5.64 -8.08 -13.85
CA LEU A 101 6.23 -6.91 -13.20
C LEU A 101 7.04 -7.31 -11.96
N LEU A 102 6.52 -8.18 -11.10
CA LEU A 102 7.24 -8.68 -9.91
C LEU A 102 8.47 -9.53 -10.28
N VAL A 103 8.41 -10.28 -11.38
CA VAL A 103 9.59 -11.00 -11.90
C VAL A 103 10.60 -10.01 -12.46
N ALA A 104 10.14 -8.99 -13.19
CA ALA A 104 11.02 -7.94 -13.72
C ALA A 104 11.71 -7.17 -12.58
N THR A 105 11.04 -6.91 -11.46
CA THR A 105 11.65 -6.24 -10.31
C THR A 105 12.70 -7.12 -9.63
N LEU A 106 12.51 -8.43 -9.58
CA LEU A 106 13.53 -9.34 -9.05
C LEU A 106 14.81 -9.33 -9.87
N ILE A 107 14.73 -9.12 -11.18
CA ILE A 107 15.89 -9.15 -12.08
C ILE A 107 16.54 -7.77 -12.24
N PHE A 108 15.73 -6.73 -12.39
CA PHE A 108 16.17 -5.38 -12.75
C PHE A 108 15.96 -4.35 -11.64
N GLY A 109 15.31 -4.72 -10.55
CA GLY A 109 15.00 -3.82 -9.45
C GLY A 109 16.27 -3.37 -8.75
N GLN A 110 16.41 -2.06 -8.61
CA GLN A 110 17.48 -1.40 -7.88
C GLN A 110 16.84 -0.56 -6.80
N ASP A 111 17.32 -0.68 -5.57
CA ASP A 111 16.80 0.07 -4.44
C ASP A 111 17.96 0.57 -3.58
N SER A 112 17.79 1.74 -2.98
CA SER A 112 18.82 2.45 -2.22
C SER A 112 19.30 1.72 -0.96
N GLY A 113 18.63 0.63 -0.57
CA GLY A 113 18.94 -0.19 0.60
C GLY A 113 19.38 -1.63 0.30
N GLY A 114 19.73 -1.96 -0.95
CA GLY A 114 20.26 -3.29 -1.32
C GLY A 114 19.21 -4.39 -1.56
N ASN A 115 17.92 -4.07 -1.53
CA ASN A 115 16.84 -4.98 -1.94
C ASN A 115 16.36 -4.63 -3.36
N SER A 116 15.68 -5.54 -4.06
CA SER A 116 15.16 -5.29 -5.42
C SER A 116 13.64 -5.04 -5.40
N ARG A 117 13.21 -3.93 -4.78
CA ARG A 117 11.76 -3.65 -4.56
C ARG A 117 11.13 -2.69 -5.56
N ALA A 118 11.94 -1.82 -6.16
CA ALA A 118 11.47 -0.80 -7.07
C ALA A 118 12.12 -0.90 -8.45
N ILE A 119 11.37 -0.55 -9.49
CA ILE A 119 11.90 -0.28 -10.82
C ILE A 119 11.84 1.22 -11.05
N ALA A 120 12.97 1.81 -11.44
CA ALA A 120 13.00 3.19 -11.91
C ALA A 120 12.49 3.27 -13.35
N ILE A 121 11.33 3.90 -13.55
CA ILE A 121 10.73 4.16 -14.86
C ILE A 121 10.70 5.67 -15.06
N PHE A 122 11.39 6.18 -16.09
CA PHE A 122 11.51 7.62 -16.37
C PHE A 122 11.99 8.47 -15.18
N GLY A 123 12.90 7.94 -14.36
CA GLY A 123 13.42 8.63 -13.17
C GLY A 123 12.51 8.59 -11.95
N ILE A 124 11.37 7.90 -12.03
CA ILE A 124 10.45 7.68 -10.91
C ILE A 124 10.59 6.22 -10.46
N ALA A 125 10.96 6.02 -9.19
CA ALA A 125 10.98 4.69 -8.58
C ALA A 125 9.54 4.23 -8.29
N ILE A 126 9.10 3.18 -8.98
CA ILE A 126 7.78 2.56 -8.76
C ILE A 126 7.99 1.24 -8.03
N GLN A 127 7.47 1.17 -6.81
CA GLN A 127 7.45 -0.06 -6.03
C GLN A 127 6.38 -0.99 -6.60
N SER A 128 6.82 -2.11 -7.15
CA SER A 128 5.89 -3.02 -7.84
C SER A 128 5.03 -3.83 -6.89
N SER A 129 5.49 -4.02 -5.65
CA SER A 129 4.72 -4.69 -4.60
C SER A 129 3.46 -3.91 -4.19
N GLU A 130 3.44 -2.57 -4.38
CA GLU A 130 2.23 -1.74 -4.21
C GLU A 130 1.15 -2.06 -5.25
N VAL A 131 1.54 -2.12 -6.53
CA VAL A 131 0.63 -2.50 -7.63
C VAL A 131 0.14 -3.94 -7.45
N ALA A 132 1.03 -4.83 -6.97
CA ALA A 132 0.70 -6.22 -6.75
C ALA A 132 -0.41 -6.43 -5.73
N LYS A 133 -0.47 -5.65 -4.65
CA LYS A 133 -1.57 -5.75 -3.67
C LYS A 133 -2.92 -5.55 -4.34
N ILE A 134 -3.07 -4.51 -5.15
CA ILE A 134 -4.34 -4.15 -5.80
C ILE A 134 -4.73 -5.21 -6.84
N LEU A 135 -3.81 -5.59 -7.73
CA LEU A 135 -4.12 -6.52 -8.81
C LEU A 135 -4.34 -7.95 -8.31
N THR A 136 -3.66 -8.36 -7.23
CA THR A 136 -3.90 -9.64 -6.56
C THR A 136 -5.30 -9.68 -5.95
N LEU A 137 -5.75 -8.58 -5.31
CA LEU A 137 -7.12 -8.47 -4.78
C LEU A 137 -8.18 -8.56 -5.89
N VAL A 138 -7.95 -7.93 -7.04
CA VAL A 138 -8.86 -8.02 -8.19
C VAL A 138 -8.94 -9.46 -8.71
N ALA A 139 -7.81 -10.15 -8.85
CA ALA A 139 -7.76 -11.54 -9.28
C ALA A 139 -8.44 -12.47 -8.27
N LEU A 140 -8.15 -12.29 -6.98
CA LEU A 140 -8.75 -13.04 -5.87
C LEU A 140 -10.27 -12.87 -5.84
N ALA A 141 -10.76 -11.63 -5.93
CA ALA A 141 -12.19 -11.35 -6.00
C ALA A 141 -12.84 -12.03 -7.22
N THR A 142 -12.16 -12.03 -8.37
CA THR A 142 -12.66 -12.69 -9.59
C THR A 142 -12.75 -14.21 -9.42
N VAL A 143 -11.81 -14.83 -8.72
CA VAL A 143 -11.82 -16.28 -8.41
C VAL A 143 -12.95 -16.64 -7.45
N LEU A 144 -13.13 -15.87 -6.37
CA LEU A 144 -14.16 -16.14 -5.36
C LEU A 144 -15.58 -15.87 -5.89
N THR A 145 -15.74 -14.92 -6.81
CA THR A 145 -17.05 -14.54 -7.37
C THR A 145 -17.36 -15.18 -8.72
N ARG A 146 -16.58 -16.19 -9.14
CA ARG A 146 -16.87 -16.91 -10.40
C ARG A 146 -18.23 -17.60 -10.30
N ASP A 147 -18.94 -17.67 -11.44
CA ASP A 147 -20.21 -18.38 -11.50
C ASP A 147 -19.97 -19.84 -11.11
N ASN A 148 -20.76 -20.34 -10.15
CA ASN A 148 -20.66 -21.65 -9.49
C ASN A 148 -19.67 -21.80 -8.32
N ALA A 149 -18.91 -20.76 -7.93
CA ALA A 149 -18.18 -20.85 -6.67
C ALA A 149 -19.19 -20.88 -5.51
N GLN A 150 -19.06 -21.90 -4.67
CA GLN A 150 -19.78 -22.01 -3.41
C GLN A 150 -18.80 -21.75 -2.27
N PRO A 151 -19.25 -21.17 -1.14
CA PRO A 151 -18.36 -20.90 -0.01
C PRO A 151 -17.68 -22.14 0.59
N ASP A 152 -18.26 -23.33 0.42
CA ASP A 152 -17.66 -24.59 0.88
C ASP A 152 -16.97 -25.39 -0.24
N ASP A 153 -16.70 -24.75 -1.39
CA ASP A 153 -15.96 -25.38 -2.49
C ASP A 153 -14.44 -25.35 -2.20
N LEU A 154 -13.88 -26.54 -1.96
CA LEU A 154 -12.44 -26.73 -1.79
C LEU A 154 -11.65 -26.26 -3.02
N ASN A 155 -12.17 -26.48 -4.22
CA ASN A 155 -11.46 -26.11 -5.45
C ASN A 155 -11.39 -24.59 -5.61
N ALA A 156 -12.46 -23.87 -5.26
CA ALA A 156 -12.45 -22.41 -5.23
C ALA A 156 -11.46 -21.87 -4.20
N THR A 157 -11.44 -22.47 -3.01
CA THR A 157 -10.52 -22.09 -1.92
C THR A 157 -9.06 -22.34 -2.31
N LEU A 158 -8.75 -23.52 -2.88
CA LEU A 158 -7.40 -23.85 -3.36
C LEU A 158 -6.97 -22.92 -4.49
N LEU A 159 -7.85 -22.61 -5.44
CA LEU A 159 -7.55 -21.68 -6.52
C LEU A 159 -7.25 -20.28 -5.99
N ALA A 160 -8.02 -19.80 -5.01
CA ALA A 160 -7.77 -18.52 -4.34
C ALA A 160 -6.39 -18.50 -3.65
N VAL A 161 -6.04 -19.58 -2.95
CA VAL A 161 -4.73 -19.74 -2.31
C VAL A 161 -3.62 -19.72 -3.35
N ILE A 162 -3.74 -20.44 -4.46
CA ILE A 162 -2.73 -20.49 -5.53
C ILE A 162 -2.52 -19.09 -6.16
N VAL A 163 -3.61 -18.37 -6.42
CA VAL A 163 -3.58 -17.03 -7.01
C VAL A 163 -2.93 -16.02 -6.07
N VAL A 164 -3.01 -16.20 -4.75
CA VAL A 164 -2.29 -15.34 -3.81
C VAL A 164 -0.86 -15.84 -3.56
N ALA A 165 -0.63 -17.15 -3.57
CA ALA A 165 0.68 -17.73 -3.29
C ALA A 165 1.73 -17.28 -4.31
N ALA A 166 1.38 -17.15 -5.59
CA ALA A 166 2.34 -16.73 -6.61
C ALA A 166 2.92 -15.30 -6.36
N PRO A 167 2.12 -14.23 -6.22
CA PRO A 167 2.66 -12.91 -5.88
C PRO A 167 3.27 -12.86 -4.48
N PHE A 168 2.73 -13.60 -3.51
CA PHE A 168 3.30 -13.70 -2.16
C PHE A 168 4.75 -14.22 -2.19
N LEU A 169 5.00 -15.32 -2.91
CA LEU A 169 6.33 -15.91 -3.02
C LEU A 169 7.31 -14.98 -3.71
N LEU A 170 6.89 -14.31 -4.80
CA LEU A 170 7.74 -13.34 -5.49
C LEU A 170 8.11 -12.16 -4.59
N VAL A 171 7.17 -11.64 -3.80
CA VAL A 171 7.41 -10.54 -2.84
C VAL A 171 8.27 -11.00 -1.67
N ALA A 172 8.08 -12.23 -1.17
CA ALA A 172 8.91 -12.80 -0.11
C ALA A 172 10.38 -12.92 -0.53
N VAL A 173 10.65 -13.20 -1.82
CA VAL A 173 12.00 -13.23 -2.39
C VAL A 173 12.59 -11.81 -2.59
N GLN A 174 11.77 -10.74 -2.57
CA GLN A 174 12.21 -9.33 -2.63
C GLN A 174 12.57 -8.75 -1.24
N PRO A 175 12.96 -9.61 -0.29
CA PRO A 175 12.79 -9.47 1.16
C PRO A 175 11.86 -8.33 1.63
N ASP A 176 10.63 -8.27 1.13
CA ASP A 176 9.60 -7.29 1.54
C ASP A 176 8.55 -7.96 2.44
N ALA A 177 8.91 -8.13 3.71
CA ALA A 177 8.08 -8.82 4.70
C ALA A 177 6.75 -8.08 4.96
N GLY A 178 6.78 -6.74 4.94
CA GLY A 178 5.58 -5.93 5.18
C GLY A 178 4.52 -6.17 4.12
N THR A 179 4.91 -6.13 2.85
CA THR A 179 3.96 -6.37 1.75
C THR A 179 3.49 -7.82 1.70
N ALA A 180 4.37 -8.79 2.00
CA ALA A 180 4.00 -10.20 2.07
C ALA A 180 2.89 -10.46 3.11
N VAL A 181 2.98 -9.86 4.30
CA VAL A 181 1.95 -9.96 5.35
C VAL A 181 0.64 -9.34 4.91
N ILE A 182 0.66 -8.18 4.24
CA ILE A 182 -0.56 -7.52 3.74
C ILE A 182 -1.27 -8.40 2.69
N ILE A 183 -0.52 -9.03 1.79
CA ILE A 183 -1.08 -9.93 0.78
C ILE A 183 -1.74 -11.16 1.44
N LEU A 184 -1.12 -11.72 2.49
CA LEU A 184 -1.74 -12.81 3.27
C LEU A 184 -2.99 -12.33 4.01
N ALA A 185 -2.95 -11.18 4.67
CA ALA A 185 -4.09 -10.60 5.35
C ALA A 185 -5.27 -10.35 4.39
N ALA A 186 -4.97 -9.90 3.17
CA ALA A 186 -5.94 -9.74 2.09
C ALA A 186 -6.58 -11.08 1.69
N LEU A 187 -5.82 -12.17 1.61
CA LEU A 187 -6.36 -13.52 1.38
C LEU A 187 -7.33 -13.93 2.48
N PHE A 188 -6.89 -13.89 3.74
CA PHE A 188 -7.74 -14.29 4.86
C PHE A 188 -9.00 -13.42 4.97
N GLY A 189 -8.86 -12.10 4.83
CA GLY A 189 -9.97 -11.16 4.82
C GLY A 189 -10.97 -11.47 3.71
N ALA A 190 -10.51 -11.70 2.49
CA ALA A 190 -11.39 -12.03 1.36
C ALA A 190 -12.10 -13.38 1.54
N LEU A 191 -11.41 -14.42 2.04
CA LEU A 191 -12.02 -15.73 2.31
C LEU A 191 -13.11 -15.62 3.39
N LEU A 192 -12.86 -14.86 4.46
CA LEU A 192 -13.84 -14.62 5.51
C LEU A 192 -15.05 -13.82 5.00
N LEU A 193 -14.83 -12.76 4.21
CA LEU A 193 -15.90 -11.95 3.63
C LEU A 193 -16.74 -12.71 2.61
N TYR A 194 -16.12 -13.60 1.83
CA TYR A 194 -16.83 -14.49 0.92
C TYR A 194 -17.65 -15.56 1.67
N GLY A 195 -17.35 -15.78 2.96
CA GLY A 195 -18.06 -16.75 3.80
C GLY A 195 -17.51 -18.17 3.67
N VAL A 196 -16.24 -18.35 3.33
CA VAL A 196 -15.61 -19.67 3.24
C VAL A 196 -15.76 -20.40 4.56
N ALA A 197 -16.06 -21.70 4.50
CA ALA A 197 -16.26 -22.51 5.70
C ALA A 197 -15.06 -22.38 6.66
N THR A 198 -15.33 -22.10 7.94
CA THR A 198 -14.31 -21.76 8.94
C THR A 198 -13.24 -22.85 9.09
N ARG A 199 -13.59 -24.11 8.82
CA ARG A 199 -12.65 -25.24 8.80
C ARG A 199 -11.49 -25.04 7.80
N TRP A 200 -11.76 -24.48 6.62
CA TRP A 200 -10.74 -24.26 5.59
C TRP A 200 -9.86 -23.06 5.96
N VAL A 201 -10.48 -22.00 6.47
CA VAL A 201 -9.74 -20.82 6.96
C VAL A 201 -8.83 -21.20 8.14
N ALA A 202 -9.34 -22.01 9.09
CA ALA A 202 -8.57 -22.52 10.22
C ALA A 202 -7.45 -23.46 9.77
N ALA A 203 -7.70 -24.35 8.79
CA ALA A 203 -6.67 -25.21 8.23
C ALA A 203 -5.54 -24.41 7.56
N LEU A 204 -5.89 -23.37 6.78
CA LEU A 204 -4.92 -22.47 6.17
C LEU A 204 -4.12 -21.67 7.21
N ALA A 205 -4.78 -21.18 8.26
CA ALA A 205 -4.11 -20.48 9.36
C ALA A 205 -3.13 -21.42 10.10
N ALA A 206 -3.55 -22.65 10.39
CA ALA A 206 -2.69 -23.66 11.02
C ALA A 206 -1.48 -23.99 10.13
N LEU A 207 -1.67 -24.14 8.82
CA LEU A 207 -0.59 -24.35 7.87
C LEU A 207 0.37 -23.15 7.81
N GLY A 208 -0.17 -21.92 7.88
CA GLY A 208 0.63 -20.70 7.98
C GLY A 208 1.51 -20.67 9.23
N VAL A 209 0.97 -21.05 10.39
CA VAL A 209 1.74 -21.15 11.64
C VAL A 209 2.83 -22.22 11.54
N LEU A 210 2.52 -23.37 10.96
CA LEU A 210 3.49 -24.44 10.74
C LEU A 210 4.60 -24.05 9.75
N ALA A 211 4.34 -23.11 8.85
CA ALA A 211 5.33 -22.59 7.91
C ALA A 211 6.28 -21.54 8.53
N VAL A 212 5.99 -21.02 9.72
CA VAL A 212 6.81 -19.97 10.38
C VAL A 212 8.28 -20.40 10.57
N PRO A 213 8.61 -21.60 11.08
CA PRO A 213 10.01 -22.00 11.25
C PRO A 213 10.76 -22.09 9.92
N PHE A 214 10.09 -22.54 8.86
CA PHE A 214 10.66 -22.57 7.52
C PHE A 214 10.90 -21.16 6.98
N ALA A 215 9.91 -20.26 7.12
CA ALA A 215 10.07 -18.87 6.73
C ALA A 215 11.21 -18.18 7.50
N TRP A 216 11.31 -18.42 8.80
CA TRP A 216 12.39 -17.90 9.64
C TRP A 216 13.77 -18.38 9.17
N ALA A 217 13.90 -19.64 8.79
CA ALA A 217 15.17 -20.20 8.35
C ALA A 217 15.58 -19.72 6.93
N PHE A 218 14.63 -19.58 6.00
CA PHE A 218 14.95 -19.44 4.57
C PHE A 218 14.45 -18.16 3.89
N LEU A 219 13.41 -17.51 4.41
CA LEU A 219 12.76 -16.37 3.75
C LEU A 219 13.02 -15.03 4.46
N ILE A 220 13.18 -15.04 5.78
CA ILE A 220 13.42 -13.82 6.57
C ILE A 220 14.91 -13.49 6.56
N ALA A 221 15.24 -12.27 6.12
CA ALA A 221 16.62 -11.77 6.09
C ALA A 221 17.13 -11.47 7.50
N ASP A 222 18.46 -11.52 7.72
CA ASP A 222 19.03 -11.42 9.07
C ASP A 222 18.73 -10.07 9.75
N TYR A 223 18.78 -8.95 9.01
CA TYR A 223 18.38 -7.64 9.52
C TYR A 223 16.91 -7.59 9.99
N GLN A 224 16.02 -8.40 9.37
CA GLN A 224 14.62 -8.48 9.77
C GLN A 224 14.48 -9.27 11.07
N LYS A 225 15.26 -10.35 11.23
CA LYS A 225 15.32 -11.13 12.47
C LYS A 225 15.82 -10.26 13.61
N GLU A 226 16.89 -9.49 13.39
CA GLU A 226 17.46 -8.56 14.38
C GLU A 226 16.42 -7.53 14.85
N ARG A 227 15.64 -6.94 13.93
CA ARG A 227 14.55 -6.02 14.29
C ARG A 227 13.44 -6.71 15.10
N LEU A 228 13.07 -7.95 14.76
CA LEU A 228 12.08 -8.74 15.49
C LEU A 228 12.55 -9.11 16.89
N VAL A 229 13.81 -9.53 17.03
CA VAL A 229 14.42 -9.86 18.33
C VAL A 229 14.53 -8.60 19.19
N ALA A 230 14.97 -7.48 18.64
CA ALA A 230 15.03 -6.20 19.36
C ALA A 230 13.65 -5.69 19.83
N PHE A 231 12.57 -6.08 19.12
CA PHE A 231 11.21 -5.79 19.55
C PHE A 231 10.74 -6.67 20.71
N ILE A 232 11.10 -7.97 20.71
CA ILE A 232 10.69 -8.93 21.75
C ILE A 232 11.56 -8.81 23.00
N ASP A 233 12.87 -8.65 22.83
CA ASP A 233 13.84 -8.44 23.90
C ASP A 233 14.42 -7.03 23.79
N PRO A 234 13.87 -6.07 24.58
CA PRO A 234 14.35 -4.70 24.61
C PRO A 234 15.81 -4.59 25.10
N ASN A 235 16.45 -5.63 25.63
CA ASN A 235 17.82 -5.55 26.15
C ASN A 235 18.89 -6.02 25.16
N ALA A 236 18.50 -6.52 23.98
CA ALA A 236 19.43 -7.17 23.04
C ALA A 236 20.42 -6.22 22.35
N ASP A 237 20.07 -4.93 22.14
CA ASP A 237 20.97 -3.95 21.50
C ASP A 237 20.66 -2.49 21.89
N PRO A 238 21.47 -1.85 22.76
CA PRO A 238 21.30 -0.45 23.17
C PRO A 238 21.59 0.60 22.09
N ALA A 239 22.33 0.28 21.02
CA ALA A 239 22.78 1.24 20.01
C ALA A 239 22.16 1.02 18.62
N GLY A 240 21.53 -0.15 18.40
CA GLY A 240 20.88 -0.53 17.13
C GLY A 240 19.40 -0.11 17.01
N PRO A 241 18.53 -0.95 16.43
CA PRO A 241 17.12 -0.61 16.11
C PRO A 241 16.30 -0.06 17.28
N LYS A 242 16.64 -0.42 18.53
CA LYS A 242 16.02 0.08 19.75
C LYS A 242 16.21 1.59 19.93
N TYR A 243 17.41 2.12 19.69
CA TYR A 243 17.73 3.54 19.88
C TYR A 243 16.84 4.44 19.01
N GLN A 244 16.52 3.99 17.80
CA GLN A 244 15.60 4.69 16.89
C GLN A 244 14.16 4.64 17.39
N LEU A 245 13.70 3.47 17.85
CA LEU A 245 12.35 3.30 18.37
C LEU A 245 12.12 4.12 19.66
N THR A 246 13.05 4.09 20.61
CA THR A 246 12.92 4.82 21.88
C THR A 246 12.92 6.33 21.66
N GLN A 247 13.81 6.87 20.82
CA GLN A 247 13.79 8.29 20.48
C GLN A 247 12.51 8.73 19.78
N ALA A 248 11.96 7.91 18.87
CA ALA A 248 10.71 8.23 18.22
C ALA A 248 9.53 8.26 19.21
N LEU A 249 9.50 7.31 20.15
CA LEU A 249 8.49 7.31 21.22
C LEU A 249 8.66 8.50 22.17
N ASP A 250 9.89 8.85 22.54
CA ASP A 250 10.18 10.01 23.39
C ASP A 250 9.76 11.31 22.69
N ALA A 251 10.10 11.46 21.40
CA ALA A 251 9.68 12.59 20.58
C ALA A 251 8.15 12.72 20.52
N ILE A 252 7.42 11.63 20.22
CA ILE A 252 5.94 11.63 20.21
C ILE A 252 5.39 11.97 21.60
N SER A 253 5.96 11.42 22.67
CA SER A 253 5.48 11.64 24.04
C SER A 253 5.65 13.08 24.54
N SER A 254 6.70 13.75 24.06
CA SER A 254 7.04 15.10 24.45
C SER A 254 6.33 16.18 23.62
N GLY A 255 5.85 15.85 22.42
CA GLY A 255 5.28 16.82 21.46
C GLY A 255 3.99 17.53 21.89
N GLY A 256 3.20 16.97 22.83
CA GLY A 256 1.94 17.58 23.28
C GLY A 256 0.88 17.75 22.17
N LEU A 257 -0.24 18.44 22.45
CA LEU A 257 -1.35 18.62 21.50
C LEU A 257 -1.03 19.52 20.30
N PHE A 258 -0.03 20.40 20.44
CA PHE A 258 0.32 21.40 19.43
C PHE A 258 1.66 21.13 18.73
N GLY A 259 2.37 20.06 19.12
CA GLY A 259 3.73 19.78 18.66
C GLY A 259 4.77 20.69 19.31
N ILE A 260 6.00 20.17 19.43
CA ILE A 260 7.20 20.97 19.74
C ILE A 260 8.02 20.98 18.44
N GLY A 261 8.26 22.14 17.84
CA GLY A 261 8.94 22.26 16.53
C GLY A 261 8.20 23.12 15.49
N PHE A 262 6.93 23.49 15.72
CA PHE A 262 6.18 24.40 14.85
C PHE A 262 6.83 25.80 14.73
N ASP A 263 7.54 26.22 15.77
CA ASP A 263 8.31 27.47 15.82
C ASP A 263 9.77 27.33 15.35
N GLY A 264 10.17 26.11 14.95
CA GLY A 264 11.53 25.78 14.50
C GLY A 264 12.56 25.58 15.61
N THR A 265 12.17 25.55 16.90
CA THR A 265 13.14 25.56 18.03
C THR A 265 13.29 24.26 18.81
N GLY A 266 12.69 23.15 18.38
CA GLY A 266 12.82 21.86 19.07
C GLY A 266 12.94 20.69 18.12
N SER A 267 14.16 20.17 17.92
CA SER A 267 14.35 18.80 17.45
C SER A 267 14.90 17.97 18.60
N ILE A 268 14.12 17.00 19.06
CA ILE A 268 14.57 16.05 20.09
C ILE A 268 15.35 14.97 19.35
N ALA A 269 16.65 15.24 19.23
CA ALA A 269 17.70 14.39 18.68
C ALA A 269 17.54 13.97 17.19
N PRO A 270 18.63 13.97 16.41
CA PRO A 270 18.58 13.59 15.00
C PRO A 270 18.32 12.08 14.88
N LEU A 271 17.11 11.71 14.46
CA LEU A 271 16.83 10.34 14.06
C LEU A 271 17.49 10.08 12.69
N PRO A 272 18.24 8.98 12.50
CA PRO A 272 18.98 8.72 11.27
C PRO A 272 18.10 8.55 10.01
N VAL A 273 16.81 8.20 10.16
CA VAL A 273 15.88 7.96 9.04
C VAL A 273 14.48 8.51 9.39
N GLN A 274 14.40 9.79 9.73
CA GLN A 274 13.15 10.44 10.15
C GLN A 274 12.14 10.59 8.98
N GLU A 275 12.64 10.67 7.74
CA GLU A 275 11.85 11.00 6.55
C GLU A 275 10.85 9.91 6.09
N SER A 276 11.07 8.64 6.43
CA SER A 276 10.19 7.53 6.02
C SER A 276 9.42 6.91 7.18
N ASP A 277 10.12 6.52 8.25
CA ASP A 277 9.57 5.62 9.27
C ASP A 277 9.01 6.40 10.48
N PHE A 278 9.31 7.70 10.58
CA PHE A 278 8.99 8.53 11.75
C PHE A 278 8.35 9.89 11.40
N VAL A 279 7.56 9.95 10.33
CA VAL A 279 6.84 11.18 9.92
C VAL A 279 5.94 11.73 11.04
N PHE A 280 5.43 10.87 11.93
CA PHE A 280 4.62 11.26 13.08
C PHE A 280 5.42 11.77 14.29
N ALA A 281 6.75 11.64 14.27
CA ALA A 281 7.65 12.14 15.31
C ALA A 281 8.29 13.50 14.93
N ALA A 282 7.86 14.09 13.80
CA ALA A 282 8.34 15.35 13.26
C ALA A 282 7.66 16.58 13.87
#